data_AF-A0A198YLJ0-F1
#
_entry.id   AF-A0A198YLJ0-F1
#
_cell.length_a   1.000
_cell.length_b   1.000
_cell.length_c   1.000
_cell.angle_alpha   90.00
_cell.angle_beta   90.00
_cell.angle_gamma   90.00
#
_symmetry.space_group_name_H-M   'P 1'
#
loop_
_entity.id
_entity.type
_entity.pdbx_description
1 polymer ?
#
loop_
_entity_poly.entity_id
_entity_poly.type
_entity_poly.pdbx_seq_one_letter_code
_entity_poly.pdbx_strand_id
1 'polypeptide(L)' 'MFYALRRRVGSDRQTLVELVRKRALKTATASGENVFSIIRAGVAHEWVRRGNEHETGLYMDDGKIRHAKPRQ' A
#
# COMPACT_ATOMS: atom_id res chain seq x y z
N MET A 1 2.64 -8.38 8.90
CA MET A 1 2.62 -7.64 7.63
C MET A 1 1.34 -7.98 6.89
N PHE A 2 0.68 -7.02 6.26
CA PHE A 2 -0.50 -7.27 5.44
C PHE A 2 -0.41 -6.46 4.16
N TYR A 3 -1.07 -6.96 3.13
CA TYR A 3 -1.05 -6.39 1.80
C TYR A 3 -2.38 -5.69 1.53
N ALA A 4 -2.31 -4.56 0.84
CA ALA A 4 -3.49 -3.89 0.32
C ALA A 4 -3.24 -3.40 -1.09
N LEU A 5 -4.30 -3.28 -1.89
CA LEU A 5 -4.26 -2.53 -3.14
C LEU A 5 -4.67 -1.09 -2.83
N ARG A 6 -3.76 -0.15 -3.06
CA ARG A 6 -4.04 1.29 -3.03
C ARG A 6 -4.58 1.71 -4.40
N ARG A 7 -5.67 2.45 -4.40
CA ARG A 7 -6.23 3.12 -5.57
C ARG A 7 -6.46 4.59 -5.24
N ARG A 8 -5.99 5.50 -6.10
CA ARG A 8 -6.28 6.93 -5.93
C ARG A 8 -7.73 7.21 -6.28
N VAL A 9 -8.42 8.05 -5.51
CA VAL A 9 -9.78 8.49 -5.87
C VAL A 9 -9.72 9.22 -7.22
N GLY A 10 -10.56 8.78 -8.17
CA GLY A 10 -10.54 9.29 -9.55
C GLY A 10 -9.54 8.61 -10.48
N SER A 11 -8.89 7.51 -10.07
CA SER A 11 -8.02 6.71 -10.94
C SER A 11 -8.32 5.21 -10.81
N ASP A 12 -8.21 4.48 -11.91
CA ASP A 12 -8.26 3.01 -11.92
C ASP A 12 -6.90 2.35 -11.65
N ARG A 13 -5.83 3.15 -11.54
CA ARG A 13 -4.50 2.62 -11.22
C ARG A 13 -4.48 2.05 -9.82
N GLN A 14 -4.14 0.77 -9.73
CA GLN A 14 -3.97 0.04 -8.48
C GLN A 14 -2.50 -0.23 -8.24
N THR A 15 -2.05 0.05 -7.03
CA THR A 15 -0.69 -0.22 -6.57
C THR A 15 -0.78 -1.20 -5.41
N LEU A 16 -0.05 -2.31 -5.48
CA LEU A 16 0.12 -3.16 -4.30
C LEU A 16 0.97 -2.43 -3.28
N VAL A 17 0.51 -2.38 -2.03
CA VAL A 17 1.22 -1.78 -0.91
C VAL A 17 1.38 -2.79 0.21
N GLU A 18 2.59 -2.85 0.75
CA GLU A 18 2.91 -3.67 1.89
C GLU A 18 2.91 -2.82 3.18
N LEU A 19 2.09 -3.20 4.16
CA LEU A 19 1.86 -2.43 5.37
C LEU A 19 2.25 -3.22 6.62
N VAL A 20 2.93 -2.55 7.55
CA VAL A 20 3.45 -3.17 8.77
C VAL A 20 2.39 -3.27 9.87
N ARG A 21 1.49 -2.29 10.02
CA ARG A 21 0.48 -2.22 11.10
C ARG A 21 -0.89 -1.77 10.61
N LYS A 22 -2.01 -2.33 11.14
CA LYS A 22 -3.37 -1.95 10.72
C LYS A 22 -3.71 -0.49 10.94
N ARG A 23 -3.14 0.13 11.99
CA ARG A 23 -3.21 1.58 12.22
C ARG A 23 -2.68 2.35 11.00
N ALA A 24 -1.78 1.71 10.23
CA ALA A 24 -1.21 2.33 9.07
C ALA A 24 -2.23 2.54 7.93
N LEU A 25 -3.19 1.62 7.82
CA LEU A 25 -4.29 1.72 6.86
C LEU A 25 -5.22 2.87 7.25
N LYS A 26 -5.59 2.96 8.53
CA LYS A 26 -6.59 3.91 9.03
C LYS A 26 -6.19 5.36 8.76
N THR A 27 -4.93 5.72 9.00
CA THR A 27 -4.48 7.10 8.73
C THR A 27 -4.31 7.36 7.23
N ALA A 28 -3.87 6.37 6.45
CA ALA A 28 -3.78 6.51 5.00
C ALA A 28 -5.16 6.70 4.33
N THR A 29 -6.20 6.03 4.85
CA THR A 29 -7.58 6.22 4.40
C THR A 29 -8.18 7.55 4.89
N ALA A 30 -7.71 8.09 6.02
CA ALA A 30 -8.22 9.34 6.58
C ALA A 30 -7.97 10.57 5.69
N SER A 31 -6.95 10.53 4.82
CA SER A 31 -6.69 11.59 3.84
C SER A 31 -7.77 11.69 2.75
N GLY A 32 -8.61 10.66 2.55
CA GLY A 32 -9.65 10.66 1.52
C GLY A 32 -9.15 10.57 0.06
N GLU A 33 -7.86 10.76 -0.18
CA GLU A 33 -7.25 10.72 -1.51
C GLU A 33 -7.07 9.28 -2.05
N ASN A 34 -7.03 8.29 -1.16
CA ASN A 34 -6.70 6.91 -1.49
C ASN A 34 -7.69 5.93 -0.85
N VAL A 35 -8.15 4.98 -1.65
CA VAL A 35 -8.92 3.82 -1.22
C VAL A 35 -7.98 2.63 -1.13
N PHE A 36 -8.07 1.87 -0.04
CA PHE A 36 -7.25 0.69 0.16
C PHE A 36 -8.13 -0.55 0.32
N SER A 37 -7.84 -1.59 -0.46
CA SER A 37 -8.50 -2.90 -0.37
C SER A 37 -7.52 -3.93 0.19
N ILE A 38 -7.76 -4.46 1.39
CA ILE A 38 -6.91 -5.48 1.99
C ILE A 38 -7.01 -6.77 1.16
N ILE A 39 -5.87 -7.36 0.82
CA ILE A 39 -5.81 -8.63 0.07
C ILE A 39 -5.01 -9.70 0.83
N ARG A 40 -5.22 -10.95 0.45
CA ARG A 40 -4.45 -12.09 0.99
C ARG A 40 -3.02 -12.10 0.43
N ALA A 41 -2.08 -12.63 1.20
CA ALA A 41 -0.67 -12.74 0.80
C ALA A 41 -0.46 -13.50 -0.53
N GLY A 42 -1.24 -14.56 -0.79
CA GLY A 42 -1.17 -15.28 -2.06
C GLY A 42 -1.49 -14.39 -3.28
N VAL A 43 -2.48 -13.52 -3.16
CA VAL A 43 -2.86 -12.56 -4.22
C VAL A 43 -1.77 -11.52 -4.40
N ALA A 44 -1.18 -11.03 -3.31
CA ALA A 44 -0.05 -10.10 -3.35
C ALA A 44 1.17 -10.71 -4.05
N HIS A 45 1.50 -11.97 -3.73
CA HIS A 45 2.60 -12.67 -4.39
C HIS A 45 2.34 -12.87 -5.88
N GLU A 46 1.11 -13.23 -6.26
CA GLU A 46 0.75 -13.36 -7.68
C GLU A 46 0.82 -12.02 -8.41
N TRP A 47 0.36 -10.94 -7.78
CA TRP A 47 0.46 -9.58 -8.32
C TRP A 47 1.91 -9.18 -8.65
N VAL A 48 2.84 -9.42 -7.71
CA VAL A 48 4.27 -9.17 -7.92
C VAL A 48 4.83 -10.05 -9.03
N ARG A 49 4.48 -11.35 -9.06
CA ARG A 49 4.92 -12.26 -10.13
C ARG A 49 4.45 -11.85 -11.52
N ARG A 50 3.26 -11.24 -11.62
CA ARG A 50 2.72 -10.71 -12.88
C ARG A 50 3.41 -9.41 -13.35
N GLY A 51 4.33 -8.86 -12.56
CA GLY A 51 5.04 -7.62 -12.89
C GLY A 51 4.21 -6.36 -12.68
N ASN A 52 3.12 -6.44 -11.92
CA ASN A 52 2.27 -5.29 -11.62
C ASN A 52 2.94 -4.35 -10.60
N GLU A 53 2.49 -3.09 -10.58
CA GLU A 53 3.04 -2.05 -9.70
C GLU A 53 2.95 -2.44 -8.22
N HIS A 54 4.08 -2.41 -7.53
CA HIS A 54 4.20 -2.78 -6.13
C HIS A 54 5.16 -1.84 -5.41
N GLU A 55 4.69 -1.25 -4.32
CA GLU A 55 5.48 -0.45 -3.40
C GLU A 55 5.72 -1.21 -2.09
N THR A 56 6.99 -1.44 -1.78
CA THR A 56 7.47 -2.05 -0.54
C THR A 56 8.02 -1.00 0.41
N GLY A 57 8.12 -1.34 1.71
CA GLY A 57 8.78 -0.48 2.69
C GLY A 57 8.00 0.79 3.03
N LEU A 58 6.68 0.80 2.85
CA LEU A 58 5.86 1.94 3.27
C LEU A 58 5.70 1.93 4.80
N TYR A 59 6.13 3.01 5.43
CA TYR A 59 5.84 3.28 6.84
C TYR A 59 5.06 4.58 6.97
N MET A 60 4.36 4.75 8.08
CA MET A 60 3.69 6.02 8.36
C MET A 60 4.44 6.81 9.41
N ASP A 61 4.65 8.08 9.07
CA ASP A 61 5.25 9.10 9.89
C ASP A 61 4.31 10.31 9.86
N ASP A 62 3.84 10.73 11.04
CA ASP A 62 2.93 11.87 11.19
C ASP A 62 1.63 11.77 10.36
N GLY A 63 1.13 10.54 10.18
CA GLY A 63 -0.07 10.27 9.38
C GLY A 63 0.08 10.44 7.88
N LYS A 64 1.31 10.65 7.40
CA LYS A 64 1.66 10.60 5.98
C LYS A 64 2.35 9.28 5.68
N ILE A 65 2.00 8.67 4.55
CA ILE A 65 2.76 7.54 4.00
C ILE A 65 4.13 8.09 3.58
N ARG A 66 5.20 7.51 4.14
CA ARG A 66 6.58 7.77 3.71
C ARG A 66 7.19 6.50 3.18
N HIS A 67 7.91 6.63 2.07
CA HIS A 67 8.77 5.57 1.54
C HIS A 67 9.92 5.35 2.53
N ALA A 68 10.18 4.09 2.91
CA ALA A 68 11.47 3.75 3.52
C ALA A 68 12.57 4.29 2.60
N LYS A 69 13.55 5.01 3.18
CA LYS A 69 14.73 5.44 2.43
C LYS A 69 15.26 4.23 1.67
N PRO A 70 15.50 4.33 0.34
CA PRO A 70 16.13 3.25 -0.38
C PRO A 70 17.45 2.94 0.33
N ARG A 71 17.62 1.69 0.78
CA ARG A 71 18.93 1.21 1.23
C ARG A 71 19.86 1.38 0.02
N GLN A 72 20.85 2.26 0.18
CA GLN A 72 22.03 2.32 -0.68
C GLN A 72 22.86 1.05 -0.50
#